data_AF-A0A061IZ79-F1
#
_entry.id   AF-A0A061IZ79-F1
#
_cell.length_a   1.000
_cell.length_b   1.000
_cell.length_c   1.000
_cell.angle_alpha   90.00
_cell.angle_beta   90.00
_cell.angle_gamma   90.00
#
_symmetry.space_group_name_H-M   'P 1'
#
loop_
_entity.id
_entity.type
_entity.pdbx_description
1 polymer ?
#
loop_
_entity_poly.entity_id
_entity_poly.type
_entity_poly.pdbx_seq_one_letter_code
_entity_poly.pdbx_strand_id
1 'polypeptide(L)'
;MSDLGIELSRDFLRGGLELAIDAQDVFTAMQMVGYHEQKSLSIDSKLSIRLMQLLCLVVDVESVRRLIAVLKATESPVDSRSVSLCVATFNKWAIPCDDLQAL
;
A
#
# COMPACT_ATOMS: atom_id res chain seq x y z
N MET A 1 13.45 13.65 10.24
CA MET A 1 14.21 14.17 9.09
C MET A 1 13.27 15.00 8.25
N SER A 2 13.59 16.28 8.02
CA SER A 2 12.87 17.16 7.09
C SER A 2 13.55 17.07 5.72
N ASP A 3 12.97 16.33 4.79
CA ASP A 3 13.36 16.46 3.39
C ASP A 3 12.94 17.86 2.93
N LEU A 4 13.92 18.67 2.51
CA LEU A 4 13.73 19.97 1.84
C LEU A 4 12.98 21.06 2.65
N GLY A 5 12.77 20.89 3.96
CA GLY A 5 12.09 21.86 4.81
C GLY A 5 10.57 21.91 4.64
N ILE A 6 9.99 20.94 3.92
CA ILE A 6 8.53 20.80 3.80
C ILE A 6 8.02 19.98 4.97
N GLU A 7 7.08 20.54 5.74
CA GLU A 7 6.38 19.79 6.75
C GLU A 7 5.45 18.77 6.08
N LEU A 8 5.84 17.49 6.12
CA LEU A 8 5.02 16.38 5.61
C LEU A 8 3.82 16.15 6.55
N SER A 9 2.82 17.02 6.48
CA SER A 9 1.60 16.91 7.26
C SER A 9 0.82 15.63 6.88
N ARG A 10 -0.15 15.24 7.72
CA ARG A 10 -1.04 14.11 7.41
C ARG A 10 -1.76 14.30 6.07
N ASP A 11 -2.23 15.52 5.82
CA ASP A 11 -2.97 15.84 4.59
C ASP A 11 -2.05 15.84 3.37
N PHE A 12 -0.80 16.28 3.52
CA PHE A 12 0.20 16.20 2.46
C PHE A 12 0.46 14.74 2.07
N LEU A 13 0.68 13.87 3.04
CA LEU A 13 0.96 12.44 2.78
C LEU A 13 -0.25 11.74 2.17
N ARG A 14 -1.46 12.01 2.67
CA ARG A 14 -2.70 11.50 2.11
C ARG A 14 -2.88 11.94 0.65
N GLY A 15 -2.74 13.23 0.38
CA GLY A 15 -2.91 13.79 -0.97
C GLY A 15 -1.82 13.31 -1.94
N GLY A 16 -0.57 13.19 -1.46
CA GLY A 16 0.54 12.65 -2.24
C GLY A 16 0.33 11.18 -2.60
N LEU A 17 -0.15 10.37 -1.66
CA LEU A 17 -0.50 8.98 -1.92
C LEU A 17 -1.66 8.86 -2.92
N GLU A 18 -2.72 9.66 -2.74
CA GLU A 18 -3.85 9.70 -3.67
C GLU A 18 -3.41 10.08 -5.09
N LEU A 19 -2.59 11.13 -5.23
CA LEU A 19 -2.04 11.56 -6.51
C LEU A 19 -1.18 10.49 -7.17
N ALA A 20 -0.32 9.81 -6.41
CA ALA A 20 0.52 8.75 -6.94
C ALA A 20 -0.31 7.55 -7.43
N ILE A 21 -1.35 7.17 -6.69
CA ILE A 21 -2.31 6.13 -7.10
C ILE A 21 -3.05 6.55 -8.37
N ASP A 22 -3.53 7.80 -8.45
CA ASP A 22 -4.23 8.35 -9.61
C ASP A 22 -3.34 8.37 -10.86
N ALA A 23 -2.05 8.69 -10.69
CA ALA A 23 -1.04 8.66 -11.73
C ALA A 23 -0.57 7.23 -12.09
N GLN A 24 -1.04 6.21 -11.35
CA GLN A 24 -0.58 4.82 -11.45
C GLN A 24 0.94 4.67 -11.26
N ASP A 25 1.57 5.61 -10.55
CA ASP A 25 2.99 5.56 -10.21
C ASP A 25 3.18 4.70 -8.96
N VAL A 26 3.37 3.39 -9.19
CA VAL A 26 3.57 2.40 -8.12
C VAL A 26 4.77 2.75 -7.25
N PHE A 27 5.87 3.20 -7.85
CA PHE A 27 7.09 3.51 -7.13
C PHE A 27 6.86 4.66 -6.15
N THR A 28 6.31 5.78 -6.62
CA THR A 28 5.99 6.92 -5.75
C THR A 28 4.92 6.57 -4.73
N ALA A 29 3.90 5.78 -5.08
CA ALA A 29 2.88 5.35 -4.13
C ALA A 29 3.49 4.55 -2.97
N MET A 30 4.42 3.63 -3.26
CA MET A 30 5.11 2.86 -2.23
C MET A 30 6.09 3.70 -1.40
N GLN A 31 6.69 4.75 -1.98
CA GLN A 31 7.44 5.74 -1.19
C GLN A 31 6.53 6.48 -0.20
N MET A 32 5.33 6.89 -0.62
CA MET A 32 4.35 7.53 0.26
C MET A 32 3.92 6.60 1.40
N VAL A 33 3.71 5.31 1.13
CA VAL A 33 3.46 4.29 2.15
C VAL A 33 4.62 4.22 3.16
N GLY A 34 5.87 4.32 2.70
CA GLY A 34 7.04 4.40 3.58
C GLY A 34 7.01 5.61 4.51
N TYR A 35 6.59 6.78 4.03
CA TYR A 35 6.44 7.96 4.89
C TYR A 35 5.30 7.81 5.91
N HIS A 36 4.20 7.15 5.56
CA HIS A 36 3.13 6.79 6.49
C HIS A 36 3.64 5.92 7.64
N GLU A 37 4.44 4.88 7.31
CA GLU A 37 5.08 4.01 8.31
C GLU A 37 6.03 4.80 9.23
N GLN A 38 6.94 5.59 8.65
CA GLN A 38 7.93 6.38 9.40
C GLN A 38 7.30 7.37 10.38
N LYS A 39 6.12 7.90 10.04
CA LYS A 39 5.36 8.83 10.90
C LYS A 39 4.31 8.14 11.75
N SER A 40 4.19 6.81 11.68
CA SER A 40 3.14 6.03 12.34
C SER A 40 1.73 6.58 12.08
N LEU A 41 1.48 6.98 10.83
CA LEU A 41 0.21 7.55 10.39
C LEU A 41 -0.62 6.50 9.67
N SER A 42 -1.87 6.33 10.10
CA SER A 42 -2.78 5.42 9.45
C SER A 42 -3.07 5.83 8.00
N ILE A 43 -3.28 4.82 7.16
CA ILE A 43 -3.68 4.98 5.76
C ILE A 43 -5.19 4.74 5.67
N ASP A 44 -5.88 5.64 4.97
CA ASP A 44 -7.32 5.54 4.73
C ASP A 44 -7.66 4.25 3.97
N SER A 45 -8.75 3.57 4.36
CA SER A 45 -9.18 2.30 3.76
C SER A 45 -9.40 2.40 2.25
N LYS A 46 -9.92 3.52 1.76
CA LYS A 46 -10.14 3.73 0.33
C LYS A 46 -8.81 3.79 -0.42
N LEU A 47 -7.81 4.46 0.14
CA LEU A 47 -6.48 4.56 -0.49
C LEU A 47 -5.74 3.22 -0.46
N SER A 48 -5.79 2.51 0.67
CA SER A 48 -5.15 1.19 0.78
C SER A 48 -5.77 0.16 -0.17
N ILE A 49 -7.10 0.14 -0.33
CA ILE A 49 -7.81 -0.72 -1.29
C ILE A 49 -7.37 -0.39 -2.72
N ARG A 50 -7.38 0.89 -3.10
CA ARG A 50 -7.01 1.32 -4.46
C ARG A 50 -5.55 0.98 -4.79
N LEU A 51 -4.64 1.19 -3.84
CA LEU A 51 -3.24 0.81 -4.02
C LEU A 51 -3.10 -0.70 -4.15
N MET A 52 -3.79 -1.49 -3.34
CA MET A 52 -3.76 -2.95 -3.41
C MET A 52 -4.27 -3.48 -4.76
N GLN A 53 -5.32 -2.87 -5.31
CA GLN A 53 -5.82 -3.17 -6.66
C GLN A 53 -4.78 -2.83 -7.74
N LEU A 54 -4.10 -1.69 -7.61
CA LEU A 54 -3.03 -1.30 -8.53
C LEU A 54 -1.86 -2.29 -8.49
N LEU A 55 -1.39 -2.65 -7.28
CA LEU A 55 -0.32 -3.62 -7.09
C LEU A 55 -0.68 -5.01 -7.61
N CYS A 56 -1.93 -5.42 -7.42
CA CYS A 56 -2.47 -6.65 -7.98
C CYS A 56 -2.43 -6.66 -9.52
N LEU A 57 -2.81 -5.55 -10.16
CA LEU A 57 -2.81 -5.41 -11.62
C LEU A 57 -1.40 -5.57 -12.20
N VAL A 58 -0.39 -5.00 -11.55
CA VAL A 58 1.02 -5.12 -11.96
C VAL A 58 1.72 -6.36 -11.42
N VAL A 59 0.99 -7.21 -10.70
CA VAL A 59 1.46 -8.47 -10.13
C VAL A 59 2.69 -8.29 -9.20
N ASP A 60 2.71 -7.19 -8.44
CA ASP A 60 3.81 -6.86 -7.53
C ASP A 60 3.55 -7.41 -6.11
N VAL A 61 3.91 -8.68 -5.92
CA VAL A 61 3.67 -9.42 -4.67
C VAL A 61 4.45 -8.83 -3.49
N GLU A 62 5.69 -8.39 -3.71
CA GLU A 62 6.53 -7.82 -2.65
C GLU A 62 5.95 -6.51 -2.14
N SER A 63 5.51 -5.64 -3.04
CA SER A 63 4.84 -4.40 -2.64
C SER A 63 3.51 -4.67 -1.91
N VAL A 64 2.76 -5.71 -2.29
CA VAL A 64 1.54 -6.11 -1.54
C VAL A 64 1.90 -6.56 -0.12
N ARG A 65 2.92 -7.41 0.05
CA ARG A 65 3.41 -7.81 1.38
C ARG A 65 3.81 -6.60 2.21
N ARG A 66 4.59 -5.70 1.61
CA ARG A 66 5.08 -4.50 2.27
C ARG A 66 3.95 -3.57 2.67
N LEU A 67 2.96 -3.36 1.81
CA LEU A 67 1.77 -2.56 2.11
C LEU A 67 1.02 -3.15 3.30
N ILE A 68 0.76 -4.46 3.30
CA ILE A 68 0.04 -5.12 4.40
C ILE A 68 0.81 -4.99 5.72
N ALA A 69 2.13 -5.18 5.69
CA ALA A 69 2.98 -5.00 6.88
C ALA A 69 2.86 -3.57 7.43
N VAL A 70 2.88 -2.55 6.56
CA VAL A 70 2.71 -1.16 6.97
C VAL A 70 1.30 -0.93 7.52
N LEU A 71 0.25 -1.40 6.84
CA LEU A 71 -1.12 -1.24 7.32
C LEU A 71 -1.29 -1.83 8.73
N LYS A 72 -0.70 -3.00 9.01
CA LYS A 72 -0.69 -3.58 10.35
C LYS A 72 0.09 -2.73 11.35
N ALA A 73 1.28 -2.26 10.97
CA ALA A 73 2.13 -1.44 11.84
C ALA A 73 1.51 -0.06 12.17
N THR A 74 0.70 0.49 11.27
CA THR A 74 0.00 1.77 11.44
C THR A 74 -1.46 1.61 11.86
N GLU A 75 -1.85 0.43 12.38
CA GLU A 75 -3.21 0.09 12.83
C GLU A 75 -4.30 0.45 11.81
N SER A 76 -3.96 0.37 10.53
CA SER A 76 -4.82 0.71 9.41
C SER A 76 -5.64 -0.51 8.97
N PRO A 77 -6.86 -0.29 8.46
CA PRO A 77 -7.71 -1.38 8.01
C PRO A 77 -7.11 -2.11 6.80
N VAL A 78 -7.12 -3.44 6.87
CA VAL A 78 -6.77 -4.33 5.75
C VAL A 78 -8.06 -4.92 5.20
N ASP A 79 -8.37 -4.61 3.94
CA ASP A 79 -9.57 -5.15 3.28
C ASP A 79 -9.32 -6.58 2.80
N SER A 80 -9.99 -7.55 3.42
CA SER A 80 -9.82 -8.98 3.13
C SER A 80 -10.21 -9.37 1.70
N ARG A 81 -11.14 -8.62 1.08
CA ARG A 81 -11.54 -8.84 -0.31
C ARG A 81 -10.40 -8.47 -1.27
N SER A 82 -9.73 -7.35 -1.02
CA SER A 82 -8.56 -6.91 -1.80
C SER A 82 -7.38 -7.88 -1.65
N VAL A 83 -7.14 -8.41 -0.45
CA VAL A 83 -6.13 -9.46 -0.23
C VAL A 83 -6.49 -10.72 -1.02
N SER A 84 -7.75 -11.16 -0.94
CA SER A 84 -8.22 -12.35 -1.68
C SER A 84 -8.06 -12.19 -3.20
N LEU A 85 -8.30 -10.99 -3.73
CA LEU A 85 -8.07 -10.69 -5.14
C LEU A 85 -6.58 -10.79 -5.52
N CYS A 86 -5.67 -10.31 -4.67
CA CYS A 86 -4.23 -10.44 -4.87
C CYS A 86 -3.81 -11.90 -4.88
N VAL A 87 -4.22 -12.68 -3.86
CA VAL A 87 -3.93 -14.12 -3.76
C VAL A 87 -4.42 -14.89 -4.99
N ALA A 88 -5.67 -14.66 -5.40
CA ALA A 88 -6.22 -15.31 -6.59
C ALA A 88 -5.43 -14.96 -7.86
N THR A 89 -4.99 -13.70 -7.99
CA THR A 89 -4.18 -13.23 -9.11
C THR A 89 -2.79 -13.88 -9.10
N PHE A 90 -2.10 -13.89 -7.97
CA PHE A 90 -0.77 -14.46 -7.85
C PHE A 90 -0.79 -15.98 -8.07
N ASN A 91 -1.78 -16.68 -7.54
CA ASN A 91 -1.99 -18.11 -7.81
C ASN A 91 -2.21 -18.40 -9.30
N LYS A 92 -2.95 -17.55 -10.02
CA LYS A 92 -3.14 -17.68 -11.47
C LYS A 92 -1.82 -17.62 -12.24
N TRP A 93 -0.85 -16.86 -11.75
CA TRP A 93 0.49 -16.72 -12.33
C TRP A 93 1.54 -17.63 -11.67
N ALA A 94 1.12 -18.57 -10.81
CA ALA A 94 1.99 -19.47 -10.06
C ALA A 94 3.06 -18.75 -9.21
N ILE A 95 2.73 -17.55 -8.70
CA ILE A 95 3.61 -16.80 -7.81
C ILE A 95 3.32 -17.17 -6.35
N PRO A 96 4.34 -17.59 -5.57
CA PRO A 96 4.15 -17.97 -4.17
C PRO A 96 3.61 -16.80 -3.33
N CYS A 97 2.49 -17.03 -2.63
CA CYS A 97 1.83 -16.02 -1.80
C CYS A 97 1.05 -16.58 -0.60
N ASP A 98 1.42 -17.77 -0.12
CA ASP A 98 0.73 -18.44 1.00
C ASP A 98 0.74 -17.62 2.30
N ASP A 99 1.76 -16.78 2.46
CA ASP A 99 1.90 -15.85 3.58
C ASP A 99 0.80 -14.78 3.62
N LEU A 100 0.18 -14.48 2.48
CA LEU A 100 -0.93 -13.53 2.37
C LEU A 100 -2.28 -14.16 2.77
N GLN A 101 -2.41 -15.48 2.80
CA GLN A 101 -3.64 -16.16 3.21
C GLN A 101 -3.81 -16.25 4.73
N ALA A 102 -2.71 -16.10 5.47
CA ALA A 102 -2.68 -16.19 6.93
C ALA A 102 -3.00 -14.85 7.64
N LEU A 103 -3.51 -13.86 6.91
CA LEU A 103 -3.79 -12.49 7.35
C LEU A 103 -5.24 -12.29 7.80
#